data_AF-A0A8T0PN18-F1
#
_entry.id   AF-A0A8T0PN18-F1
#
_cell.length_a   1.000
_cell.length_b   1.000
_cell.length_c   1.000
_cell.angle_alpha   90.00
_cell.angle_beta   90.00
_cell.angle_gamma   90.00
#
_symmetry.space_group_name_H-M   'P 1'
#
loop_
_entity.id
_entity.type
_entity.pdbx_description
1 polymer ?
#
loop_
_entity_poly.entity_id
_entity_poly.type
_entity_poly.pdbx_seq_one_letter_code
_entity_poly.pdbx_strand_id
1 'polypeptide(L)'
;CLTQLSIPYVIVEREDCSASLWRNRAYDRLKLHLAKEFCELPHMSYPVDAPTYIPKDQFVKYLDDYIECFDIQPKYNTAIESCTYDEGRRCWFSMARDMKTSMVVRYVARFLVVASGENSAENIPVIPGLHGYKSGATYSGKNVLVVECGNSGMEIAYDLASHGANTSIVVRSPVHVVTKEIIRLGMSLVQHTPVNAVDDLLVRLSKFVFGDLSRHGIAKTGRSAVIDVGTVGLIKKGVLGNISNIKGGIVEFENMNERTFDAIVFATGYKSTVNMWLKNGQSVLNNDGLPKKEFPNHWKGQNGLYCAGLAKWGLAGLAMDAKKIANDILSCLASMHDI
;
A
#
# COMPACT_ATOMS: atom_id res chain seq x y z
N CYS A 1 -6.60 -7.04 -18.45
CA CYS A 1 -7.84 -7.82 -18.26
C CYS A 1 -8.97 -7.40 -19.18
N LEU A 2 -9.49 -6.16 -19.10
CA LEU A 2 -10.61 -5.73 -19.96
C LEU A 2 -10.31 -5.83 -21.47
N THR A 3 -9.11 -5.43 -21.90
CA THR A 3 -8.63 -5.58 -23.28
C THR A 3 -8.70 -7.02 -23.79
N GLN A 4 -8.28 -7.98 -22.95
CA GLN A 4 -8.28 -9.41 -23.30
C GLN A 4 -9.69 -9.96 -23.54
N LEU A 5 -10.71 -9.32 -22.94
CA LEU A 5 -12.12 -9.66 -23.12
C LEU A 5 -12.83 -8.74 -24.13
N SER A 6 -12.08 -7.90 -24.86
CA SER A 6 -12.62 -6.92 -25.81
C SER A 6 -13.67 -5.97 -25.21
N ILE A 7 -13.57 -5.67 -23.91
CA ILE A 7 -14.47 -4.73 -23.23
C ILE A 7 -13.88 -3.32 -23.37
N PRO A 8 -14.62 -2.33 -23.93
CA PRO A 8 -14.13 -0.96 -24.03
C PRO A 8 -14.04 -0.30 -22.66
N TYR A 9 -12.99 0.48 -22.44
CA TYR A 9 -12.75 1.17 -21.17
C TYR A 9 -12.03 2.50 -21.38
N VAL A 10 -12.04 3.33 -20.33
CA VAL A 10 -11.22 4.52 -20.21
C VAL A 10 -10.52 4.48 -18.85
N ILE A 11 -9.23 4.80 -18.81
CA ILE A 11 -8.45 4.95 -17.57
C ILE A 11 -8.15 6.43 -17.40
N VAL A 12 -8.38 6.94 -16.20
CA VAL A 12 -8.13 8.34 -15.82
C VAL A 12 -7.10 8.34 -14.70
N GLU A 13 -5.99 9.05 -14.90
CA GLU A 13 -4.89 9.15 -13.93
C GLU A 13 -4.62 10.64 -13.64
N ARG A 14 -4.58 10.98 -12.35
CA ARG A 14 -4.38 12.36 -11.90
C ARG A 14 -2.97 12.84 -12.20
N GLU A 15 -2.00 11.98 -11.97
CA GLU A 15 -0.58 12.32 -12.13
C GLU A 15 -0.20 12.27 -13.62
N ASP A 16 1.00 12.72 -13.94
CA ASP A 16 1.53 12.79 -15.30
C ASP A 16 2.18 11.49 -15.79
N CYS A 17 2.25 10.47 -14.93
CA CYS A 17 2.96 9.22 -15.19
C CYS A 17 2.27 8.01 -14.52
N SER A 18 2.60 6.82 -15.02
CA SER A 18 2.29 5.55 -14.36
C SER A 18 3.06 5.40 -13.06
N ALA A 19 2.50 4.67 -12.09
CA ALA A 19 3.20 4.30 -10.86
C ALA A 19 3.81 5.50 -10.09
N SER A 20 3.14 6.65 -10.11
CA SER A 20 3.61 7.91 -9.51
C SER A 20 4.06 7.78 -8.05
N LEU A 21 3.40 6.92 -7.26
CA LEU A 21 3.83 6.59 -5.89
C LEU A 21 5.26 6.04 -5.86
N TRP A 22 5.58 5.11 -6.74
CA TRP A 22 6.89 4.47 -6.83
C TRP A 22 7.95 5.40 -7.40
N ARG A 23 7.60 6.20 -8.41
CA ARG A 23 8.54 7.14 -9.05
C ARG A 23 8.86 8.33 -8.16
N ASN A 24 7.82 8.96 -7.61
CA ASN A 24 7.94 10.30 -7.04
C ASN A 24 7.91 10.31 -5.51
N ARG A 25 7.35 9.28 -4.86
CA ARG A 25 7.09 9.31 -3.41
C ARG A 25 7.82 8.23 -2.61
N ALA A 26 8.14 7.10 -3.22
CA ALA A 26 8.93 6.06 -2.56
C ALA A 26 10.35 6.55 -2.21
N TYR A 27 10.92 5.97 -1.15
CA TYR A 27 12.32 6.12 -0.75
C TYR A 27 13.21 5.19 -1.59
N ASP A 28 14.50 5.50 -1.68
CA ASP A 28 15.37 4.91 -2.71
C ASP A 28 15.71 3.44 -2.50
N ARG A 29 15.82 3.01 -1.24
CA ARG A 29 16.14 1.63 -0.88
C ARG A 29 14.98 0.64 -1.12
N LEU A 30 13.78 1.13 -1.40
CA LEU A 30 12.57 0.31 -1.46
C LEU A 30 12.74 -0.89 -2.39
N LYS A 31 12.37 -2.07 -1.86
CA LYS A 31 12.21 -3.30 -2.63
C LYS A 31 10.83 -3.88 -2.33
N LEU A 32 10.28 -4.65 -3.25
CA LEU A 32 9.12 -5.48 -2.94
C LEU A 32 9.47 -6.37 -1.73
N HIS A 33 8.59 -6.36 -0.73
CA HIS A 33 8.76 -7.17 0.48
C HIS A 33 8.39 -8.62 0.25
N LEU A 34 7.53 -8.88 -0.73
CA LEU A 34 7.15 -10.22 -1.16
C LEU A 34 8.00 -10.67 -2.34
N ALA A 35 8.11 -11.99 -2.49
CA ALA A 35 8.83 -12.60 -3.60
C ALA A 35 8.11 -12.36 -4.94
N LYS A 36 8.88 -12.31 -6.03
CA LYS A 36 8.42 -11.92 -7.37
C LYS A 36 7.21 -12.72 -7.85
N GLU A 37 7.16 -14.02 -7.54
CA GLU A 37 6.05 -14.92 -7.87
C GLU A 37 4.71 -14.51 -7.25
N PHE A 38 4.71 -13.74 -6.17
CA PHE A 38 3.50 -13.21 -5.52
C PHE A 38 3.20 -11.75 -5.92
N CYS A 39 3.96 -11.20 -6.87
CA CYS A 39 3.88 -9.80 -7.29
C CYS A 39 3.69 -9.63 -8.80
N GLU A 40 3.32 -10.71 -9.48
CA GLU A 40 3.04 -10.70 -10.91
C GLU A 40 1.70 -10.01 -11.20
N LEU A 41 1.66 -9.28 -12.31
CA LEU A 41 0.42 -8.68 -12.80
C LEU A 41 -0.29 -9.69 -13.71
N PRO A 42 -1.62 -9.58 -13.88
CA PRO A 42 -2.34 -10.47 -14.76
C PRO A 42 -1.71 -10.57 -16.15
N HIS A 43 -1.44 -11.80 -16.60
CA HIS A 43 -0.96 -12.09 -17.96
C HIS A 43 0.52 -11.73 -18.24
N MET A 44 1.30 -11.31 -17.23
CA MET A 44 2.73 -11.06 -17.40
C MET A 44 3.50 -11.50 -16.14
N SER A 45 4.37 -12.49 -16.31
CA SER A 45 5.28 -12.93 -15.25
C SER A 45 6.59 -12.14 -15.29
N TYR A 46 7.33 -12.15 -14.19
CA TYR A 46 8.68 -11.59 -14.19
C TYR A 46 9.63 -12.46 -15.03
N PRO A 47 10.71 -11.86 -15.59
CA PRO A 47 11.81 -12.63 -16.18
C PRO A 47 12.37 -13.68 -15.21
N VAL A 48 12.82 -14.83 -15.76
CA VAL A 48 13.33 -15.95 -14.96
C VAL A 48 14.54 -15.55 -14.11
N ASP A 49 15.42 -14.72 -14.69
CA ASP A 49 16.63 -14.17 -14.09
C ASP A 49 16.39 -12.97 -13.16
N ALA A 50 15.16 -12.45 -13.08
CA ALA A 50 14.84 -11.37 -12.16
C ALA A 50 15.10 -11.76 -10.69
N PRO A 51 15.58 -10.85 -9.84
CA PRO A 51 15.79 -11.12 -8.42
C PRO A 51 14.52 -11.60 -7.72
N THR A 52 14.65 -12.44 -6.69
CA THR A 52 13.49 -12.88 -5.89
C THR A 52 12.73 -11.70 -5.28
N TYR A 53 13.44 -10.67 -4.81
CA TYR A 53 12.83 -9.44 -4.27
C TYR A 53 13.20 -8.26 -5.17
N ILE A 54 12.21 -7.78 -5.92
CA ILE A 54 12.40 -6.80 -7.00
C ILE A 54 12.69 -5.41 -6.40
N PRO A 55 13.82 -4.76 -6.77
CA PRO A 55 14.09 -3.38 -6.41
C PRO A 55 13.12 -2.38 -7.05
N LYS A 56 12.93 -1.21 -6.43
CA LYS A 56 12.09 -0.10 -6.92
C LYS A 56 12.20 0.10 -8.44
N ASP A 57 13.42 0.30 -8.94
CA ASP A 57 13.64 0.68 -10.34
C ASP A 57 13.30 -0.46 -11.31
N GLN A 58 13.56 -1.71 -10.92
CA GLN A 58 13.15 -2.88 -11.72
C GLN A 58 11.63 -3.08 -11.70
N PHE A 59 10.97 -2.79 -10.58
CA PHE A 59 9.51 -2.85 -10.51
C PHE A 59 8.86 -1.76 -11.37
N VAL A 60 9.40 -0.55 -11.34
CA VAL A 60 8.96 0.55 -12.21
C VAL A 60 9.14 0.18 -13.69
N LYS A 61 10.30 -0.37 -14.06
CA LYS A 61 10.52 -0.88 -15.42
C LYS A 61 9.51 -1.97 -15.80
N TYR A 62 9.25 -2.92 -14.92
CA TYR A 62 8.26 -3.97 -15.15
C TYR A 62 6.85 -3.40 -15.40
N LEU A 63 6.47 -2.32 -14.72
CA LEU A 63 5.19 -1.63 -14.96
C LEU A 63 5.15 -0.91 -16.32
N ASP A 64 6.27 -0.34 -16.76
CA ASP A 64 6.38 0.27 -18.09
C ASP A 64 6.27 -0.79 -19.19
N ASP A 65 7.03 -1.88 -19.04
CA ASP A 65 6.99 -3.02 -19.95
C ASP A 65 5.57 -3.63 -20.00
N TYR A 66 4.84 -3.66 -18.87
CA TYR A 66 3.45 -4.12 -18.81
C TYR A 66 2.49 -3.18 -19.55
N ILE A 67 2.65 -1.87 -19.40
CA ILE A 67 1.83 -0.86 -20.09
C ILE A 67 2.06 -0.94 -21.61
N GLU A 68 3.31 -1.05 -22.03
CA GLU A 68 3.69 -1.19 -23.45
C GLU A 68 3.18 -2.49 -24.05
N CYS A 69 3.40 -3.63 -23.38
CA CYS A 69 3.00 -4.95 -23.85
C CYS A 69 1.48 -5.08 -24.09
N PHE A 70 0.66 -4.36 -23.32
CA PHE A 70 -0.81 -4.44 -23.41
C PHE A 70 -1.47 -3.17 -23.98
N ASP A 71 -0.68 -2.25 -24.55
CA ASP A 71 -1.14 -0.97 -25.11
C ASP A 71 -2.14 -0.24 -24.18
N ILE A 72 -1.74 -0.11 -22.90
CA ILE A 72 -2.58 0.55 -21.91
C ILE A 72 -2.39 2.07 -22.05
N GLN A 73 -3.48 2.79 -22.32
CA GLN A 73 -3.44 4.23 -22.57
C GLN A 73 -4.22 5.03 -21.50
N PRO A 74 -3.63 5.31 -20.32
CA PRO A 74 -4.25 6.19 -19.34
C PRO A 74 -4.32 7.63 -19.83
N LYS A 75 -5.44 8.30 -19.55
CA LYS A 75 -5.52 9.74 -19.66
C LYS A 75 -4.88 10.38 -18.43
N TYR A 76 -3.60 10.68 -18.54
CA TYR A 76 -2.81 11.37 -17.51
C TYR A 76 -3.28 12.81 -17.28
N ASN A 77 -2.80 13.41 -16.19
CA ASN A 77 -3.13 14.78 -15.79
C ASN A 77 -4.64 15.02 -15.71
N THR A 78 -5.42 14.01 -15.34
CA THR A 78 -6.88 14.09 -15.30
C THR A 78 -7.38 13.59 -13.94
N ALA A 79 -7.88 14.50 -13.10
CA ALA A 79 -8.33 14.21 -11.74
C ALA A 79 -9.85 13.97 -11.70
N ILE A 80 -10.30 12.85 -11.15
CA ILE A 80 -11.72 12.65 -10.83
C ILE A 80 -12.10 13.54 -9.64
N GLU A 81 -13.09 14.40 -9.85
CA GLU A 81 -13.63 15.30 -8.80
C GLU A 81 -14.88 14.69 -8.13
N SER A 82 -15.73 14.04 -8.93
CA SER A 82 -16.89 13.33 -8.41
C SER A 82 -17.33 12.19 -9.30
N CYS A 83 -17.85 11.12 -8.69
CA CYS A 83 -18.53 10.03 -9.35
C CYS A 83 -19.88 9.80 -8.66
N THR A 84 -20.97 9.80 -9.43
CA THR A 84 -22.33 9.60 -8.93
C THR A 84 -23.08 8.63 -9.82
N TYR A 85 -23.79 7.68 -9.23
CA TYR A 85 -24.68 6.81 -9.99
C TYR A 85 -26.04 7.49 -10.20
N ASP A 86 -26.53 7.44 -11.44
CA ASP A 86 -27.86 7.88 -11.82
C ASP A 86 -28.78 6.66 -11.93
N GLU A 87 -29.72 6.55 -11.00
CA GLU A 87 -30.69 5.44 -10.92
C GLU A 87 -31.64 5.42 -12.14
N GLY A 88 -32.00 6.58 -12.68
CA GLY A 88 -32.92 6.68 -13.81
C GLY A 88 -32.28 6.20 -15.12
N ARG A 89 -31.02 6.55 -15.34
CA ARG A 89 -30.23 6.16 -16.51
C ARG A 89 -29.45 4.87 -16.33
N ARG A 90 -29.39 4.35 -15.10
CA ARG A 90 -28.64 3.16 -14.71
C ARG A 90 -27.17 3.21 -15.15
N CYS A 91 -26.53 4.36 -14.93
CA CYS A 91 -25.14 4.60 -15.30
C CYS A 91 -24.43 5.52 -14.31
N TRP A 92 -23.11 5.43 -14.28
CA TRP A 92 -22.23 6.33 -13.56
C TRP A 92 -21.92 7.58 -14.37
N PHE A 93 -22.00 8.73 -13.69
CA PHE A 93 -21.47 10.01 -14.16
C PHE A 93 -20.21 10.35 -13.39
N SER A 94 -19.12 10.57 -14.12
CA SER A 94 -17.83 10.93 -13.54
C SER A 94 -17.40 12.29 -14.07
N MET A 95 -17.23 13.26 -13.18
CA MET A 95 -16.68 14.58 -13.50
C MET A 95 -15.17 14.54 -13.28
N ALA A 96 -14.41 14.85 -14.32
CA ALA A 96 -12.96 14.84 -14.26
C ALA A 96 -12.38 16.18 -14.75
N ARG A 97 -11.41 16.72 -14.03
CA ARG A 97 -10.69 17.94 -14.39
C ARG A 97 -9.36 17.59 -15.05
N ASP A 98 -9.12 18.13 -16.23
CA ASP A 98 -7.78 18.18 -16.82
C ASP A 98 -6.93 19.18 -16.02
N MET A 99 -5.84 18.70 -15.44
CA MET A 99 -4.99 19.46 -14.52
C MET A 99 -4.11 20.48 -15.26
N LYS A 100 -3.94 20.36 -16.58
CA LYS A 100 -3.15 21.30 -17.39
C LYS A 100 -4.02 22.45 -17.93
N THR A 101 -5.21 22.12 -18.40
CA THR A 101 -6.12 23.09 -19.04
C THR A 101 -7.22 23.60 -18.12
N SER A 102 -7.40 22.98 -16.95
CA SER A 102 -8.52 23.19 -16.02
C SER A 102 -9.90 22.89 -16.62
N MET A 103 -9.97 22.30 -17.82
CA MET A 103 -11.23 21.88 -18.44
C MET A 103 -11.85 20.72 -17.67
N VAL A 104 -13.17 20.75 -17.53
CA VAL A 104 -13.92 19.67 -16.88
C VAL A 104 -14.61 18.83 -17.95
N VAL A 105 -14.35 17.53 -17.94
CA VAL A 105 -14.91 16.53 -18.84
C VAL A 105 -15.83 15.61 -18.05
N ARG A 106 -16.98 15.28 -18.63
CA ARG A 106 -17.93 14.33 -18.06
C ARG A 106 -17.83 12.99 -18.79
N TYR A 107 -17.54 11.93 -18.05
CA TYR A 107 -17.63 10.55 -18.53
C TYR A 107 -18.95 9.92 -18.10
N VAL A 108 -19.50 9.07 -18.96
CA VAL A 108 -20.70 8.28 -18.70
C VAL A 108 -20.36 6.82 -18.97
N ALA A 109 -20.51 5.96 -17.96
CA ALA A 109 -20.18 4.55 -18.07
C ALA A 109 -21.18 3.70 -17.27
N ARG A 110 -21.43 2.48 -17.73
CA ARG A 110 -22.31 1.54 -16.99
C ARG A 110 -21.63 0.93 -15.78
N PHE A 111 -20.31 0.77 -15.87
CA PHE A 111 -19.48 0.19 -14.84
C PHE A 111 -18.45 1.21 -14.38
N LEU A 112 -18.16 1.22 -13.08
CA LEU A 112 -17.14 2.06 -12.48
C LEU A 112 -16.17 1.19 -11.70
N VAL A 113 -14.89 1.23 -12.04
CA VAL A 113 -13.83 0.52 -11.32
C VAL A 113 -13.03 1.53 -10.50
N VAL A 114 -13.07 1.39 -9.18
CA VAL A 114 -12.25 2.18 -8.26
C VAL A 114 -10.89 1.50 -8.10
N ALA A 115 -9.84 2.13 -8.61
CA ALA A 115 -8.47 1.65 -8.58
C ALA A 115 -7.47 2.70 -8.05
N SER A 116 -7.93 3.65 -7.21
CA SER A 116 -7.11 4.77 -6.69
C SER A 116 -6.14 4.39 -5.57
N GLY A 117 -6.10 3.10 -5.18
CA GLY A 117 -5.27 2.57 -4.12
C GLY A 117 -5.75 2.92 -2.70
N GLU A 118 -5.17 2.22 -1.73
CA GLU A 118 -5.44 2.40 -0.30
C GLU A 118 -4.50 3.42 0.38
N ASN A 119 -3.40 3.78 -0.29
CA ASN A 119 -2.34 4.65 0.22
C ASN A 119 -2.28 5.98 -0.54
N SER A 120 -3.41 6.66 -0.71
CA SER A 120 -3.54 7.82 -1.61
C SER A 120 -3.14 9.16 -0.96
N ALA A 121 -3.34 9.30 0.35
CA ALA A 121 -3.01 10.51 1.11
C ALA A 121 -2.24 10.18 2.38
N GLU A 122 -1.22 10.98 2.69
CA GLU A 122 -0.41 10.83 3.90
C GLU A 122 -1.26 11.02 5.16
N ASN A 123 -1.10 10.12 6.13
CA ASN A 123 -1.75 10.23 7.43
C ASN A 123 -0.79 10.83 8.46
N ILE A 124 -0.29 12.04 8.20
CA ILE A 124 0.70 12.71 9.05
C ILE A 124 -0.04 13.75 9.91
N PRO A 125 0.19 13.78 11.24
CA PRO A 125 -0.30 14.88 12.07
C PRO A 125 0.32 16.20 11.58
N VAL A 126 -0.49 17.25 11.47
CA VAL A 126 -0.01 18.55 10.95
C VAL A 126 1.01 19.14 11.93
N ILE A 127 2.28 18.88 11.67
CA ILE A 127 3.42 19.43 12.41
C ILE A 127 4.24 20.28 11.41
N PRO A 128 4.44 21.57 11.67
CA PRO A 128 5.23 22.44 10.80
C PRO A 128 6.65 21.90 10.57
N GLY A 129 7.11 21.88 9.30
CA GLY A 129 8.48 21.51 8.92
C GLY A 129 8.71 20.04 8.58
N LEU A 130 7.66 19.22 8.54
CA LEU A 130 7.80 17.81 8.16
C LEU A 130 7.74 17.63 6.64
N HIS A 131 8.80 17.08 6.05
CA HIS A 131 8.86 16.70 4.65
C HIS A 131 8.94 15.17 4.49
N GLY A 132 8.49 14.66 3.35
CA GLY A 132 8.56 13.23 3.03
C GLY A 132 10.00 12.70 3.01
N TYR A 133 10.22 11.54 3.63
CA TYR A 133 11.54 10.89 3.71
C TYR A 133 11.96 10.27 2.37
N LYS A 134 13.24 10.42 2.00
CA LYS A 134 13.81 9.85 0.76
C LYS A 134 14.99 8.91 0.98
N SER A 135 15.94 9.32 1.81
CA SER A 135 17.15 8.55 2.11
C SER A 135 17.73 8.96 3.47
N GLY A 136 18.39 8.01 4.15
CA GLY A 136 19.10 8.23 5.40
C GLY A 136 20.41 9.00 5.25
N ALA A 137 20.95 9.14 4.04
CA ALA A 137 22.27 9.76 3.79
C ALA A 137 22.41 11.18 4.37
N THR A 138 21.32 11.97 4.37
CA THR A 138 21.30 13.36 4.89
C THR A 138 21.22 13.45 6.42
N TYR A 139 21.21 12.32 7.11
CA TYR A 139 21.02 12.21 8.56
C TYR A 139 22.22 11.63 9.31
N SER A 140 23.34 11.42 8.62
CA SER A 140 24.56 10.92 9.25
C SER A 140 24.96 11.77 10.46
N GLY A 141 25.23 11.13 11.60
CA GLY A 141 25.58 11.78 12.87
C GLY A 141 24.42 12.46 13.62
N LYS A 142 23.20 12.50 13.07
CA LYS A 142 22.04 13.13 13.72
C LYS A 142 21.27 12.16 14.60
N ASN A 143 20.65 12.67 15.66
CA ASN A 143 19.65 11.96 16.46
C ASN A 143 18.30 12.02 15.75
N VAL A 144 17.83 10.88 15.26
CA VAL A 144 16.59 10.81 14.48
C VAL A 144 15.58 9.91 15.16
N LEU A 145 14.37 10.43 15.37
CA LEU A 145 13.24 9.64 15.87
C LEU A 145 12.34 9.20 14.72
N VAL A 146 12.07 7.91 14.61
CA VAL A 146 11.04 7.38 13.73
C VAL A 146 9.78 7.09 14.54
N VAL A 147 8.68 7.74 14.18
CA VAL A 147 7.37 7.57 14.80
C VAL A 147 6.63 6.48 14.04
N GLU A 148 6.29 5.40 14.75
CA GLU A 148 5.75 4.11 14.27
C GLU A 148 6.77 3.07 13.81
N CYS A 149 6.41 1.81 14.03
CA CYS A 149 7.20 0.61 13.72
C CYS A 149 6.52 -0.33 12.72
N GLY A 150 5.66 0.20 11.84
CA GLY A 150 5.19 -0.55 10.67
C GLY A 150 6.31 -0.83 9.67
N ASN A 151 6.00 -1.52 8.56
CA ASN A 151 6.98 -1.84 7.51
C ASN A 151 7.82 -0.62 7.06
N SER A 152 7.17 0.51 6.75
CA SER A 152 7.87 1.74 6.38
C SER A 152 8.74 2.28 7.52
N GLY A 153 8.23 2.28 8.76
CA GLY A 153 8.98 2.79 9.91
C GLY A 153 10.24 1.97 10.20
N MET A 154 10.13 0.63 10.12
CA MET A 154 11.27 -0.26 10.30
C MET A 154 12.30 -0.14 9.17
N GLU A 155 11.87 0.05 7.93
CA GLU A 155 12.77 0.23 6.78
C GLU A 155 13.48 1.58 6.82
N ILE A 156 12.76 2.67 7.15
CA ILE A 156 13.33 4.01 7.37
C ILE A 156 14.33 3.98 8.51
N ALA A 157 13.99 3.35 9.64
CA ALA A 157 14.89 3.26 10.80
C ALA A 157 16.18 2.48 10.46
N TYR A 158 16.07 1.41 9.68
CA TYR A 158 17.23 0.67 9.20
C TYR A 158 18.09 1.50 8.25
N ASP A 159 17.48 2.23 7.31
CA ASP A 159 18.23 3.05 6.35
C ASP A 159 18.95 4.21 7.05
N LEU A 160 18.31 4.87 8.02
CA LEU A 160 18.93 5.88 8.87
C LEU A 160 20.13 5.32 9.65
N ALA A 161 19.95 4.20 10.35
CA ALA A 161 21.01 3.57 11.13
C ALA A 161 22.18 3.11 10.24
N SER A 162 21.88 2.58 9.05
CA SER A 162 22.89 2.14 8.08
C SER A 162 23.73 3.30 7.51
N HIS A 163 23.19 4.52 7.51
CA HIS A 163 23.90 5.74 7.10
C HIS A 163 24.53 6.50 8.28
N GLY A 164 24.56 5.89 9.48
CA GLY A 164 25.24 6.44 10.65
C GLY A 164 24.43 7.48 11.44
N ALA A 165 23.11 7.54 11.27
CA ALA A 165 22.24 8.31 12.16
C ALA A 165 22.06 7.58 13.50
N ASN A 166 22.05 8.32 14.61
CA ASN A 166 21.64 7.78 15.91
C ASN A 166 20.12 7.62 15.95
N THR A 167 19.65 6.44 15.57
CA THR A 167 18.23 6.20 15.25
C THR A 167 17.49 5.63 16.44
N SER A 168 16.38 6.28 16.80
CA SER A 168 15.39 5.77 17.77
C SER A 168 14.06 5.49 17.07
N ILE A 169 13.29 4.52 17.55
CA ILE A 169 11.98 4.18 17.00
C ILE A 169 10.92 4.11 18.11
N VAL A 170 9.72 4.58 17.81
CA VAL A 170 8.57 4.46 18.72
C VAL A 170 7.75 3.22 18.40
N VAL A 171 7.56 2.38 19.41
CA VAL A 171 6.72 1.16 19.33
C VAL A 171 5.51 1.34 20.24
N ARG A 172 4.38 1.77 19.67
CA ARG A 172 3.13 2.00 20.43
C ARG A 172 2.34 0.74 20.72
N SER A 173 2.50 -0.28 19.91
CA SER A 173 1.74 -1.52 20.00
C SER A 173 2.63 -2.70 19.62
N PRO A 174 2.36 -3.89 20.17
CA PRO A 174 3.07 -5.09 19.77
C PRO A 174 3.07 -5.31 18.26
N VAL A 175 4.26 -5.52 17.71
CA VAL A 175 4.45 -5.94 16.31
C VAL A 175 5.07 -7.33 16.27
N HIS A 176 4.58 -8.16 15.34
CA HIS A 176 5.17 -9.46 15.06
C HIS A 176 6.21 -9.29 13.96
N VAL A 177 7.46 -9.63 14.23
CA VAL A 177 8.55 -9.44 13.26
C VAL A 177 8.88 -10.76 12.57
N VAL A 178 9.06 -10.72 11.26
CA VAL A 178 9.35 -11.88 10.40
C VAL A 178 10.39 -11.51 9.34
N THR A 179 11.14 -12.48 8.83
CA THR A 179 12.00 -12.25 7.67
C THR A 179 11.21 -12.46 6.37
N LYS A 180 11.76 -11.94 5.26
CA LYS A 180 11.19 -12.12 3.91
C LYS A 180 11.12 -13.60 3.51
N GLU A 181 12.07 -14.40 3.95
CA GLU A 181 12.16 -15.84 3.66
C GLU A 181 11.08 -16.62 4.41
N ILE A 182 10.82 -16.27 5.68
CA ILE A 182 9.74 -16.86 6.48
C ILE A 182 8.38 -16.57 5.82
N ILE A 183 8.15 -15.33 5.38
CA ILE A 183 6.92 -14.98 4.65
C ILE A 183 6.79 -15.75 3.33
N ARG A 184 7.86 -15.82 2.53
CA ARG A 184 7.86 -16.56 1.27
C ARG A 184 7.52 -18.05 1.48
N LEU A 185 8.10 -18.67 2.51
CA LEU A 185 7.79 -20.03 2.92
C LEU A 185 6.31 -20.17 3.30
N GLY A 186 5.80 -19.26 4.14
CA GLY A 186 4.40 -19.26 4.57
C GLY A 186 3.42 -19.16 3.39
N MET A 187 3.66 -18.23 2.48
CA MET A 187 2.84 -18.04 1.27
C MET A 187 2.88 -19.24 0.31
N SER A 188 3.97 -20.01 0.32
CA SER A 188 4.08 -21.23 -0.47
C SER A 188 3.34 -22.41 0.19
N LEU A 189 3.43 -22.53 1.51
CA LEU A 189 2.82 -23.63 2.27
C LEU A 189 1.30 -23.52 2.36
N VAL A 190 0.74 -22.32 2.47
CA VAL A 190 -0.71 -22.10 2.56
C VAL A 190 -1.49 -22.63 1.34
N GLN A 191 -0.81 -22.83 0.21
CA GLN A 191 -1.41 -23.46 -0.98
C GLN A 191 -1.76 -24.94 -0.77
N HIS A 192 -1.08 -25.62 0.18
CA HIS A 192 -1.19 -27.07 0.38
C HIS A 192 -1.43 -27.46 1.85
N THR A 193 -1.38 -26.50 2.77
CA THR A 193 -1.42 -26.72 4.23
C THR A 193 -2.42 -25.77 4.89
N PRO A 194 -3.20 -26.21 5.89
CA PRO A 194 -4.12 -25.34 6.61
C PRO A 194 -3.43 -24.10 7.21
N VAL A 195 -4.09 -22.94 7.09
CA VAL A 195 -3.55 -21.63 7.52
C VAL A 195 -3.04 -21.65 8.97
N ASN A 196 -3.77 -22.28 9.90
CA ASN A 196 -3.38 -22.34 11.31
C ASN A 196 -2.05 -23.07 11.53
N ALA A 197 -1.80 -24.16 10.79
CA ALA A 197 -0.56 -24.93 10.91
C ALA A 197 0.63 -24.15 10.33
N VAL A 198 0.40 -23.42 9.24
CA VAL A 198 1.40 -22.52 8.65
C VAL A 198 1.72 -21.39 9.63
N ASP A 199 0.70 -20.73 10.19
CA ASP A 199 0.88 -19.63 11.14
C ASP A 199 1.71 -20.06 12.37
N ASP A 200 1.38 -21.21 12.98
CA ASP A 200 2.13 -21.78 14.09
C ASP A 200 3.61 -22.05 13.73
N LEU A 201 3.87 -22.52 12.51
CA LEU A 201 5.22 -22.71 12.00
C LEU A 201 5.96 -21.37 11.86
N LEU A 202 5.35 -20.36 11.25
CA LEU A 202 5.98 -19.05 11.05
C LEU A 202 6.32 -18.38 12.38
N VAL A 203 5.42 -18.45 13.36
CA VAL A 203 5.63 -17.91 14.70
C VAL A 203 6.80 -18.60 15.40
N ARG A 204 6.94 -19.93 15.26
CA ARG A 204 8.08 -20.69 15.81
C ARG A 204 9.39 -20.30 15.13
N LEU A 205 9.40 -20.18 13.80
CA LEU A 205 10.59 -19.77 13.04
C LEU A 205 11.02 -18.33 13.38
N SER A 206 10.06 -17.40 13.48
CA SER A 206 10.33 -16.02 13.90
C SER A 206 10.99 -15.98 15.28
N LYS A 207 10.45 -16.71 16.26
CA LYS A 207 11.05 -16.81 17.61
C LYS A 207 12.46 -17.38 17.59
N PHE A 208 12.72 -18.37 16.74
CA PHE A 208 14.04 -18.97 16.60
C PHE A 208 15.05 -17.96 16.04
N VAL A 209 14.66 -17.15 15.05
CA VAL A 209 15.53 -16.14 14.42
C VAL A 209 15.76 -14.93 15.33
N PHE A 210 14.71 -14.40 15.94
CA PHE A 210 14.77 -13.11 16.64
C PHE A 210 14.92 -13.22 18.16
N GLY A 211 14.65 -14.39 18.73
CA GLY A 211 14.56 -14.59 20.17
C GLY A 211 13.31 -13.97 20.80
N ASP A 212 13.34 -13.78 22.12
CA ASP A 212 12.28 -13.09 22.84
C ASP A 212 12.48 -11.57 22.78
N LEU A 213 11.68 -10.91 21.94
CA LEU A 213 11.69 -9.45 21.79
C LEU A 213 10.63 -8.74 22.64
N SER A 214 9.91 -9.45 23.52
CA SER A 214 8.83 -8.88 24.33
C SER A 214 9.28 -7.70 25.20
N ARG A 215 10.53 -7.71 25.68
CA ARG A 215 11.17 -6.61 26.42
C ARG A 215 11.28 -5.29 25.64
N HIS A 216 11.18 -5.34 24.32
CA HIS A 216 11.26 -4.17 23.43
C HIS A 216 9.89 -3.82 22.84
N GLY A 217 8.79 -4.33 23.41
CA GLY A 217 7.44 -4.12 22.88
C GLY A 217 7.18 -4.82 21.54
N ILE A 218 8.09 -5.67 21.07
CA ILE A 218 7.92 -6.48 19.86
C ILE A 218 7.45 -7.86 20.35
N ALA A 219 6.13 -8.05 20.44
CA ALA A 219 5.54 -9.25 21.03
C ALA A 219 4.77 -10.11 20.00
N LYS A 220 4.48 -11.34 20.44
CA LYS A 220 3.91 -12.45 19.65
C LYS A 220 2.57 -12.16 18.98
N THR A 221 1.84 -11.14 19.42
CA THR A 221 0.46 -10.84 19.00
C THR A 221 0.33 -9.36 18.61
N GLY A 222 0.65 -9.06 17.35
CA GLY A 222 0.43 -7.75 16.74
C GLY A 222 -0.62 -7.82 15.62
N ARG A 223 -1.32 -6.72 15.36
CA ARG A 223 -2.36 -6.65 14.30
C ARG A 223 -1.81 -6.86 12.88
N SER A 224 -0.50 -6.71 12.66
CA SER A 224 0.14 -6.91 11.36
C SER A 224 1.60 -7.35 11.53
N ALA A 225 2.04 -8.32 10.73
CA ALA A 225 3.43 -8.75 10.71
C ALA A 225 4.29 -7.69 9.98
N VAL A 226 5.46 -7.41 10.54
CA VAL A 226 6.44 -6.48 9.99
C VAL A 226 7.61 -7.28 9.46
N ILE A 227 7.98 -7.01 8.21
CA ILE A 227 9.04 -7.70 7.51
C ILE A 227 10.36 -7.00 7.81
N ASP A 228 11.18 -7.62 8.65
CA ASP A 228 12.47 -7.09 9.04
C ASP A 228 13.53 -7.29 7.96
N VAL A 229 14.30 -6.23 7.74
CA VAL A 229 15.42 -6.18 6.78
C VAL A 229 16.78 -6.10 7.49
N GLY A 230 16.83 -6.44 8.79
CA GLY A 230 17.98 -6.26 9.68
C GLY A 230 17.80 -5.13 10.70
N THR A 231 16.66 -4.44 10.69
CA THR A 231 16.33 -3.32 11.57
C THR A 231 16.48 -3.70 13.04
N VAL A 232 15.91 -4.84 13.43
CA VAL A 232 15.96 -5.36 14.81
C VAL A 232 17.40 -5.51 15.31
N GLY A 233 18.35 -5.86 14.45
CA GLY A 233 19.77 -5.95 14.84
C GLY A 233 20.37 -4.59 15.21
N LEU A 234 19.97 -3.53 14.50
CA LEU A 234 20.57 -2.20 14.62
C LEU A 234 19.92 -1.33 15.70
N ILE A 235 18.60 -1.42 15.88
CA ILE A 235 17.86 -0.44 16.70
C ILE A 235 17.34 -0.99 18.04
N LYS A 236 17.71 -2.21 18.43
CA LYS A 236 17.33 -2.81 19.73
C LYS A 236 17.52 -1.87 20.92
N LYS A 237 18.61 -1.09 20.93
CA LYS A 237 18.94 -0.15 22.02
C LYS A 237 18.22 1.21 21.92
N GLY A 238 17.60 1.51 20.78
CA GLY A 238 16.92 2.78 20.47
C GLY A 238 15.39 2.69 20.47
N VAL A 239 14.81 1.61 21.03
CA VAL A 239 13.35 1.47 21.11
C VAL A 239 12.80 2.34 22.25
N LEU A 240 11.83 3.19 21.92
CA LEU A 240 11.17 4.11 22.84
C LEU A 240 9.67 3.81 22.95
N GLY A 241 9.11 4.16 24.10
CA GLY A 241 7.69 4.00 24.38
C GLY A 241 6.83 5.11 23.77
N ASN A 242 5.58 5.19 24.19
CA ASN A 242 4.60 6.14 23.70
C ASN A 242 5.03 7.60 23.92
N ILE A 243 4.75 8.43 22.92
CA ILE A 243 4.93 9.88 22.95
C ILE A 243 3.69 10.51 23.58
N SER A 244 3.88 11.40 24.55
CA SER A 244 2.82 12.23 25.12
C SER A 244 2.73 13.59 24.42
N ASN A 245 3.87 14.17 24.01
CA ASN A 245 3.91 15.50 23.39
C ASN A 245 5.14 15.69 22.48
N ILE A 246 5.01 16.58 21.49
CA ILE A 246 6.10 16.99 20.60
C ILE A 246 6.12 18.51 20.51
N LYS A 247 7.24 19.12 20.88
CA LYS A 247 7.49 20.56 20.80
C LYS A 247 8.77 20.84 20.01
N GLY A 248 8.63 21.04 18.70
CA GLY A 248 9.79 21.15 17.81
C GLY A 248 10.59 19.85 17.79
N GLY A 249 11.88 19.91 18.13
CA GLY A 249 12.74 18.73 18.27
C GLY A 249 12.66 18.03 19.63
N ILE A 250 11.92 18.57 20.60
CA ILE A 250 11.78 18.01 21.94
C ILE A 250 10.57 17.07 21.97
N VAL A 251 10.80 15.82 22.39
CA VAL A 251 9.78 14.77 22.46
C VAL A 251 9.64 14.31 23.91
N GLU A 252 8.44 14.46 24.44
CA GLU A 252 8.04 14.00 25.78
C GLU A 252 7.38 12.61 25.64
N PHE A 253 7.77 11.67 26.49
CA PHE A 253 7.24 10.30 26.52
C PHE A 253 6.29 10.11 27.72
N GLU A 254 5.37 9.15 27.63
CA GLU A 254 4.40 8.86 28.70
C GLU A 254 5.03 8.49 30.05
N ASN A 255 6.27 7.99 30.03
CA ASN A 255 7.05 7.70 31.25
C ASN A 255 7.74 8.94 31.84
N MET A 256 7.32 10.15 31.43
CA MET A 256 7.88 11.45 31.82
C MET A 256 9.36 11.66 31.49
N ASN A 257 9.92 10.86 30.58
CA ASN A 257 11.23 11.15 30.01
C ASN A 257 11.09 12.14 28.86
N GLU A 258 12.06 13.03 28.72
CA GLU A 258 12.18 13.96 27.61
C GLU A 258 13.46 13.65 26.82
N ARG A 259 13.41 13.73 25.49
CA ARG A 259 14.58 13.64 24.63
C ARG A 259 14.51 14.64 23.50
N THR A 260 15.67 15.13 23.08
CA THR A 260 15.81 16.02 21.93
C THR A 260 16.27 15.22 20.71
N PHE A 261 15.67 15.51 19.56
CA PHE A 261 16.00 14.94 18.27
C PHE A 261 16.26 16.04 17.25
N ASP A 262 17.25 15.81 16.39
CA ASP A 262 17.60 16.69 15.28
C ASP A 262 16.57 16.56 14.14
N ALA A 263 15.90 15.41 14.05
CA ALA A 263 14.81 15.18 13.12
C ALA A 263 13.81 14.14 13.64
N ILE A 264 12.56 14.29 13.23
CA ILE A 264 11.48 13.34 13.52
C ILE A 264 10.87 12.91 12.18
N VAL A 265 10.77 11.61 11.94
CA VAL A 265 10.20 11.02 10.73
C VAL A 265 8.91 10.30 11.09
N PHE A 266 7.78 10.73 10.53
CA PHE A 266 6.48 10.11 10.79
C PHE A 266 6.19 9.03 9.76
N ALA A 267 6.22 7.77 10.20
CA ALA A 267 5.82 6.61 9.41
C ALA A 267 4.38 6.19 9.72
N THR A 268 3.48 7.18 9.90
CA THR A 268 2.09 7.02 10.39
C THR A 268 1.09 6.52 9.35
N GLY A 269 1.58 6.00 8.23
CA GLY A 269 0.79 5.36 7.18
C GLY A 269 0.07 6.35 6.26
N TYR A 270 -0.87 5.80 5.50
CA TYR A 270 -1.65 6.51 4.49
C TYR A 270 -3.13 6.19 4.63
N LYS A 271 -3.97 6.98 3.96
CA LYS A 271 -5.42 6.82 3.88
C LYS A 271 -5.88 6.83 2.42
N SER A 272 -6.98 6.11 2.17
CA SER A 272 -7.70 6.19 0.90
C SER A 272 -8.46 7.52 0.82
N THR A 273 -8.57 8.07 -0.40
CA THR A 273 -9.32 9.29 -0.68
C THR A 273 -10.64 9.02 -1.39
N VAL A 274 -11.05 7.76 -1.54
CA VAL A 274 -12.22 7.37 -2.35
C VAL A 274 -13.50 8.07 -1.89
N ASN A 275 -13.71 8.20 -0.58
CA ASN A 275 -14.90 8.86 -0.01
C ASN A 275 -14.98 10.36 -0.33
N MET A 276 -13.91 11.00 -0.81
CA MET A 276 -13.93 12.43 -1.16
C MET A 276 -14.69 12.66 -2.47
N TRP A 277 -14.51 11.77 -3.45
CA TRP A 277 -15.05 11.93 -4.81
C TRP A 277 -16.17 10.93 -5.15
N LEU A 278 -16.20 9.72 -4.58
CA LEU A 278 -17.28 8.77 -4.82
C LEU A 278 -18.51 9.13 -3.98
N LYS A 279 -19.57 9.64 -4.64
CA LYS A 279 -20.82 10.01 -3.97
C LYS A 279 -21.71 8.78 -3.81
N ASN A 280 -22.45 8.74 -2.69
CA ASN A 280 -23.36 7.65 -2.32
C ASN A 280 -22.69 6.25 -2.23
N GLY A 281 -21.35 6.18 -2.14
CA GLY A 281 -20.61 4.92 -1.98
C GLY A 281 -20.73 4.27 -0.59
N GLN A 282 -21.50 4.85 0.33
CA GLN A 282 -21.64 4.42 1.73
C GLN A 282 -22.19 3.00 1.88
N SER A 283 -22.90 2.46 0.89
CA SER A 283 -23.35 1.07 0.91
C SER A 283 -22.20 0.07 0.69
N VAL A 284 -21.13 0.49 0.02
CA VAL A 284 -20.01 -0.37 -0.39
C VAL A 284 -18.72 -0.07 0.39
N LEU A 285 -18.48 1.18 0.75
CA LEU A 285 -17.26 1.64 1.43
C LEU A 285 -17.51 2.00 2.89
N ASN A 286 -16.51 1.73 3.73
CA ASN A 286 -16.44 2.18 5.11
C ASN A 286 -15.96 3.64 5.20
N ASN A 287 -15.86 4.18 6.42
CA ASN A 287 -15.45 5.56 6.66
C ASN A 287 -14.01 5.86 6.19
N ASP A 288 -13.16 4.83 6.11
CA ASP A 288 -11.77 4.94 5.65
C ASP A 288 -11.65 4.88 4.11
N GLY A 289 -12.76 4.78 3.38
CA GLY A 289 -12.75 4.69 1.91
C GLY A 289 -12.27 3.34 1.39
N LEU A 290 -12.46 2.28 2.19
CA LEU A 290 -12.16 0.89 1.85
C LEU A 290 -13.45 0.07 1.77
N PRO A 291 -13.51 -1.04 1.01
CA PRO A 291 -14.67 -1.92 0.96
C PRO A 291 -15.11 -2.41 2.35
N LYS A 292 -16.42 -2.42 2.61
CA LYS A 292 -16.99 -2.99 3.83
C LYS A 292 -16.90 -4.50 3.91
N LYS A 293 -17.01 -5.16 2.75
CA LYS A 293 -16.86 -6.62 2.65
C LYS A 293 -15.39 -6.97 2.73
N GLU A 294 -15.08 -8.07 3.41
CA GLU A 294 -13.72 -8.57 3.50
C GLU A 294 -13.32 -9.37 2.25
N PHE A 295 -12.02 -9.55 2.08
CA PHE A 295 -11.47 -10.48 1.10
C PHE A 295 -12.05 -11.89 1.32
N PRO A 296 -12.44 -12.64 0.28
CA PRO A 296 -12.22 -12.40 -1.16
C PRO A 296 -13.42 -11.76 -1.90
N ASN A 297 -14.39 -11.21 -1.17
CA ASN A 297 -15.67 -10.72 -1.69
C ASN A 297 -15.79 -9.18 -1.68
N HIS A 298 -14.70 -8.48 -1.36
CA HIS A 298 -14.60 -7.03 -1.24
C HIS A 298 -14.77 -6.28 -2.57
N TRP A 299 -14.39 -6.91 -3.68
CA TRP A 299 -14.20 -6.27 -4.98
C TRP A 299 -15.50 -5.88 -5.71
N LYS A 300 -16.65 -6.46 -5.35
CA LYS A 300 -17.94 -6.23 -6.05
C LYS A 300 -18.93 -5.44 -5.19
N GLY A 301 -19.30 -4.27 -5.68
CA GLY A 301 -20.36 -3.41 -5.17
C GLY A 301 -21.69 -3.61 -5.89
N GLN A 302 -22.59 -2.63 -5.72
CA GLN A 302 -23.88 -2.55 -6.43
C GLN A 302 -23.74 -1.71 -7.70
N ASN A 303 -24.72 -1.78 -8.59
CA ASN A 303 -24.85 -0.85 -9.72
C ASN A 303 -23.62 -0.80 -10.64
N GLY A 304 -22.91 -1.92 -10.81
CA GLY A 304 -21.69 -1.98 -11.62
C GLY A 304 -20.46 -1.27 -11.01
N LEU A 305 -20.48 -0.99 -9.70
CA LEU A 305 -19.33 -0.49 -8.96
C LEU A 305 -18.39 -1.64 -8.56
N TYR A 306 -17.10 -1.45 -8.80
CA TYR A 306 -16.05 -2.40 -8.42
C TYR A 306 -14.91 -1.71 -7.68
N CYS A 307 -14.22 -2.45 -6.83
CA CYS A 307 -13.05 -2.02 -6.08
C CYS A 307 -11.88 -2.95 -6.42
N ALA A 308 -10.82 -2.41 -7.01
CA ALA A 308 -9.62 -3.17 -7.38
C ALA A 308 -8.44 -2.77 -6.49
N GLY A 309 -7.86 -3.74 -5.76
CA GLY A 309 -6.64 -3.50 -4.98
C GLY A 309 -6.87 -2.71 -3.68
N LEU A 310 -8.07 -2.74 -3.12
CA LEU A 310 -8.45 -2.04 -1.87
C LEU A 310 -8.59 -2.98 -0.66
N ALA A 311 -8.06 -4.20 -0.75
CA ALA A 311 -8.16 -5.22 0.31
C ALA A 311 -6.92 -5.36 1.20
N LYS A 312 -5.85 -4.58 1.00
CA LYS A 312 -4.56 -4.76 1.70
C LYS A 312 -3.89 -6.11 1.45
N TRP A 313 -4.12 -6.70 0.27
CA TRP A 313 -3.54 -7.98 -0.17
C TRP A 313 -2.41 -7.82 -1.21
N GLY A 314 -1.88 -6.60 -1.35
CA GLY A 314 -0.80 -6.30 -2.29
C GLY A 314 -1.14 -6.59 -3.75
N LEU A 315 -0.12 -6.85 -4.55
CA LEU A 315 -0.24 -7.05 -6.00
C LEU A 315 -0.99 -8.35 -6.35
N ALA A 316 -0.84 -9.42 -5.57
CA ALA A 316 -1.60 -10.65 -5.76
C ALA A 316 -3.11 -10.42 -5.61
N GLY A 317 -3.54 -9.72 -4.55
CA GLY A 317 -4.94 -9.37 -4.36
C GLY A 317 -5.48 -8.49 -5.49
N LEU A 318 -4.72 -7.49 -5.91
CA LEU A 318 -5.06 -6.63 -7.05
C LEU A 318 -5.23 -7.44 -8.35
N ALA A 319 -4.32 -8.38 -8.62
CA ALA A 319 -4.39 -9.23 -9.80
C ALA A 319 -5.64 -10.13 -9.79
N MET A 320 -6.01 -10.67 -8.62
CA MET A 320 -7.25 -11.44 -8.45
C MET A 320 -8.49 -10.57 -8.71
N ASP A 321 -8.53 -9.37 -8.13
CA ASP A 321 -9.64 -8.43 -8.30
C ASP A 321 -9.81 -8.06 -9.77
N ALA A 322 -8.74 -7.69 -10.46
CA ALA A 322 -8.78 -7.27 -11.86
C ALA A 322 -9.34 -8.37 -12.79
N LYS A 323 -8.99 -9.65 -12.54
CA LYS A 323 -9.53 -10.79 -13.29
C LYS A 323 -11.01 -11.02 -12.99
N LYS A 324 -11.40 -11.00 -11.70
CA LYS A 324 -12.81 -11.18 -11.29
C LYS A 324 -13.71 -10.08 -11.85
N ILE A 325 -13.27 -8.82 -11.76
CA ILE A 325 -14.01 -7.65 -12.26
C ILE A 325 -14.25 -7.78 -13.78
N ALA A 326 -13.21 -8.11 -14.55
CA ALA A 326 -13.34 -8.23 -16.00
C ALA A 326 -14.33 -9.34 -16.41
N ASN A 327 -14.25 -10.50 -15.76
CA ASN A 327 -15.17 -11.62 -16.02
C ASN A 327 -16.62 -11.31 -15.61
N ASP A 328 -16.80 -10.58 -14.51
CA ASP A 328 -18.14 -10.16 -14.04
C ASP A 328 -18.78 -9.17 -15.02
N ILE A 329 -18.01 -8.17 -15.48
CA ILE A 329 -18.47 -7.22 -16.49
C ILE A 329 -18.85 -7.94 -17.78
N LEU A 330 -18.04 -8.90 -18.25
CA LEU A 330 -18.37 -9.71 -19.43
C LEU A 330 -19.69 -10.45 -19.25
N SER A 331 -19.87 -11.12 -18.10
CA SER A 331 -21.09 -11.86 -17.77
C SER A 331 -22.31 -10.95 -17.76
N CYS A 332 -22.19 -9.76 -17.18
CA CYS A 332 -23.26 -8.76 -17.19
C CYS A 332 -23.57 -8.28 -18.61
N LEU A 333 -22.57 -8.03 -19.45
CA LEU A 333 -22.79 -7.60 -20.83
C LEU A 333 -23.49 -8.69 -21.66
N ALA A 334 -23.12 -9.96 -21.48
CA ALA A 334 -23.74 -11.09 -22.16
C ALA A 334 -25.23 -11.22 -21.80
N SER A 335 -25.57 -11.15 -20.50
CA SER A 335 -26.95 -11.26 -20.03
C SER A 335 -27.90 -10.16 -20.53
N MET A 336 -27.37 -9.10 -21.12
CA MET A 336 -28.17 -8.01 -21.70
C MET A 336 -28.38 -8.17 -23.20
N HIS A 337 -27.53 -8.93 -23.88
CA HIS A 337 -27.74 -9.26 -25.29
C HIS A 337 -28.79 -10.36 -25.47
N ASP A 338 -29.04 -11.14 -24.41
CA ASP A 338 -30.06 -12.19 -24.35
C ASP A 338 -31.47 -11.67 -23.97
N ILE A 339 -31.67 -10.35 -23.86
CA ILE A 339 -32.96 -9.68 -23.54
C ILE A 339 -33.36 -8.76 -24.70
#